data_AF-A0A928RLC0-F1
#
_entry.id   AF-A0A928RLC0-F1
#
_cell.length_a   1.000
_cell.length_b   1.000
_cell.length_c   1.000
_cell.angle_alpha   90.00
_cell.angle_beta   90.00
_cell.angle_gamma   90.00
#
_symmetry.space_group_name_H-M   'P 1'
#
loop_
_entity.id
_entity.type
_entity.pdbx_description
1 polymer ?
#
loop_
_entity_poly.entity_id
_entity_poly.type
_entity_poly.pdbx_seq_one_letter_code
_entity_poly.pdbx_strand_id
1 'polypeptide(L)'
;MKKTFILIFVIVSLLALFSQTISAQDIQYETITKSFEISFEPGDDEIANTDIVDFFTVENFAGGTATVNNNGEGYIKGYSQIYISENVAYEYLTGEYSFQVDYVSSKTDNSAIFLRAIDPNTYTIKNPKNADIDQKFGFFEWDWYAENGGEHGTSGTGGSGIKIYETSTKICICIKTYVDDGLNICSETVEFKYPQGFKARQMNTYKFTDDGVGNIAVMINGVALCTIEYGGEAAAYPDGDDKDCPMLYYKQATVKDPDGNAVMTLDNARICAEYSGIAIGNRGTDKTIKFDNLVLTYSFNKPIATPTLRPTAIPIDKLPTREPTQAPENRQTEDGGCRSASGIAQIMLILGATLIIRKKK
;
A
#
# COMPACT_ATOMS: atom_id res chain seq x y z
N MET A 1 9.77 27.34 54.52
CA MET A 1 8.95 27.54 53.31
C MET A 1 9.60 28.39 52.21
N LYS A 2 10.39 29.45 52.48
CA LYS A 2 10.93 30.32 51.41
C LYS A 2 12.07 29.73 50.55
N LYS A 3 12.91 28.82 51.08
CA LYS A 3 14.05 28.24 50.32
C LYS A 3 13.63 27.18 49.30
N THR A 4 12.57 26.42 49.57
CA THR A 4 12.05 25.38 48.68
C THR A 4 11.35 25.97 47.45
N PHE A 5 10.69 27.12 47.59
CA PHE A 5 10.05 27.82 46.48
C PHE A 5 11.05 28.39 45.47
N ILE A 6 12.22 28.86 45.93
CA ILE A 6 13.26 29.41 45.05
C ILE A 6 13.92 28.31 44.21
N LEU A 7 14.15 27.12 44.79
CA LEU A 7 14.75 25.99 44.08
C LEU A 7 13.84 25.47 42.96
N ILE A 8 12.53 25.38 43.22
CA ILE A 8 11.53 24.97 42.20
C ILE A 8 11.46 26.00 41.07
N PHE A 9 11.51 27.30 41.39
CA PHE A 9 11.45 28.35 40.38
C PHE A 9 12.68 28.37 39.47
N VAL A 10 13.88 28.11 40.02
CA VAL A 10 15.12 28.02 39.26
C VAL A 10 15.14 26.78 38.36
N ILE A 11 14.65 25.62 38.83
CA ILE A 11 14.57 24.40 38.02
C ILE A 11 13.56 24.57 36.88
N VAL A 12 12.38 25.15 37.13
CA VAL A 12 11.37 25.43 36.10
C VAL A 12 11.88 26.44 35.07
N SER A 13 12.64 27.45 35.50
CA SER A 13 13.23 28.44 34.59
C SER A 13 14.37 27.85 33.75
N LEU A 14 15.19 26.94 34.32
CA LEU A 14 16.20 26.19 33.58
C LEU A 14 15.57 25.22 32.57
N LEU A 15 14.49 24.51 32.95
CA LEU A 15 13.73 23.66 32.02
C LEU A 15 13.08 24.49 30.90
N ALA A 16 12.57 25.70 31.20
CA ALA A 16 12.05 26.62 30.20
C ALA A 16 13.15 27.13 29.25
N LEU A 17 14.36 27.41 29.77
CA LEU A 17 15.52 27.80 28.96
C LEU A 17 16.09 26.66 28.11
N PHE A 18 16.02 25.40 28.57
CA PHE A 18 16.36 24.22 27.78
C PHE A 18 15.26 23.83 26.77
N SER A 19 14.00 24.21 27.01
CA SER A 19 12.90 23.98 26.07
C SER A 19 12.86 24.96 24.90
N GLN A 20 13.65 26.04 24.92
CA GLN A 20 13.72 27.02 23.83
C GLN A 20 14.86 26.79 22.83
N THR A 21 15.64 25.71 22.96
CA THR A 21 16.74 25.39 22.02
C THR A 21 16.59 24.07 21.29
N ILE A 22 15.46 23.38 21.43
CA ILE A 22 15.03 22.42 20.40
C ILE A 22 14.09 23.19 19.48
N SER A 23 14.67 24.06 18.65
CA SER A 23 14.01 24.41 17.40
C SER A 23 13.79 23.07 16.71
N ALA A 24 12.54 22.67 16.51
CA ALA A 24 12.23 21.79 15.40
C ALA A 24 12.92 22.46 14.20
N GLN A 25 14.00 21.87 13.68
CA GLN A 25 14.45 22.26 12.37
C GLN A 25 13.27 21.91 11.48
N ASP A 26 12.66 22.92 10.86
CA ASP A 26 11.69 22.70 9.80
C ASP A 26 12.44 21.91 8.72
N ILE A 27 12.30 20.58 8.75
CA ILE A 27 12.83 19.71 7.72
C ILE A 27 12.11 20.14 6.46
N GLN A 28 12.83 20.84 5.59
CA GLN A 28 12.33 21.17 4.27
C GLN A 28 12.33 19.89 3.44
N TYR A 29 11.25 19.66 2.71
CA TYR A 29 11.14 18.53 1.80
C TYR A 29 11.12 19.03 0.36
N GLU A 30 11.79 18.32 -0.53
CA GLU A 30 11.61 18.47 -1.98
C GLU A 30 10.72 17.33 -2.48
N THR A 31 9.73 17.65 -3.32
CA THR A 31 8.94 16.64 -4.02
C THR A 31 9.70 16.20 -5.27
N ILE A 32 9.98 14.89 -5.35
CA ILE A 32 10.62 14.27 -6.51
C ILE A 32 9.55 13.46 -7.24
N THR A 33 9.43 13.67 -8.55
CA THR A 33 8.59 12.83 -9.44
C THR A 33 9.48 11.90 -10.24
N LYS A 34 9.10 10.62 -10.28
CA LYS A 34 9.74 9.60 -11.13
C LYS A 34 8.70 8.95 -12.04
N SER A 35 9.12 8.56 -13.23
CA SER A 35 8.34 7.73 -14.15
C SER A 35 9.11 6.47 -14.47
N PHE A 36 8.38 5.37 -14.48
CA PHE A 36 8.84 4.06 -14.89
C PHE A 36 7.96 3.57 -16.03
N GLU A 37 8.57 3.08 -17.10
CA GLU A 37 7.90 2.57 -18.29
C GLU A 37 8.47 1.19 -18.61
N ILE A 38 7.59 0.22 -18.86
CA ILE A 38 8.00 -1.09 -19.34
C ILE A 38 7.78 -1.14 -20.84
N SER A 39 8.79 -1.57 -21.57
CA SER A 39 8.68 -2.05 -22.94
C SER A 39 9.45 -3.36 -23.02
N PHE A 40 8.83 -4.39 -23.58
CA PHE A 40 9.49 -5.68 -23.75
C PHE A 40 10.10 -5.78 -25.14
N GLU A 41 11.29 -6.36 -25.22
CA GLU A 41 11.86 -6.72 -26.51
C GLU A 41 11.00 -7.81 -27.17
N PRO A 42 10.68 -7.70 -28.47
CA PRO A 42 9.93 -8.71 -29.17
C PRO A 42 10.57 -10.10 -29.08
N GLY A 43 9.80 -11.11 -28.66
CA GLY A 43 10.27 -12.48 -28.49
C GLY A 43 9.14 -13.44 -28.15
N ASP A 44 9.45 -14.72 -27.89
CA ASP A 44 8.49 -15.69 -27.33
C ASP A 44 9.08 -16.26 -26.03
N ASP A 45 9.47 -15.34 -25.17
CA ASP A 45 10.21 -15.61 -23.94
C ASP A 45 9.31 -15.43 -22.72
N GLU A 46 9.58 -16.21 -21.67
CA GLU A 46 8.99 -15.97 -20.35
C GLU A 46 9.43 -14.61 -19.83
N ILE A 47 8.50 -13.87 -19.25
CA ILE A 47 8.84 -12.64 -18.54
C ILE A 47 9.48 -13.07 -17.22
N ALA A 48 10.80 -12.94 -17.14
CA ALA A 48 11.53 -13.20 -15.92
C ALA A 48 11.48 -11.96 -15.02
N ASN A 49 11.59 -12.18 -13.70
CA ASN A 49 11.76 -11.07 -12.76
C ASN A 49 12.98 -10.20 -13.12
N THR A 50 14.00 -10.78 -13.78
CA THR A 50 15.17 -10.06 -14.32
C THR A 50 14.85 -9.00 -15.35
N ASP A 51 13.68 -9.07 -15.98
CA ASP A 51 13.27 -8.16 -17.05
C ASP A 51 12.50 -6.94 -16.50
N ILE A 52 12.11 -6.98 -15.22
CA ILE A 52 11.27 -5.96 -14.57
C ILE A 52 11.73 -5.58 -13.14
N VAL A 53 12.90 -6.08 -12.74
CA VAL A 53 13.45 -6.24 -11.36
C VAL A 53 13.21 -5.06 -10.44
N ASP A 54 13.28 -3.85 -10.97
CA ASP A 54 13.34 -2.67 -10.12
C ASP A 54 11.96 -2.21 -9.64
N PHE A 55 10.87 -2.62 -10.31
CA PHE A 55 9.53 -2.09 -10.02
C PHE A 55 8.43 -3.12 -9.95
N PHE A 56 8.48 -4.19 -10.74
CA PHE A 56 7.42 -5.21 -10.75
C PHE A 56 7.97 -6.60 -10.49
N THR A 57 7.15 -7.40 -9.82
CA THR A 57 7.35 -8.82 -9.59
C THR A 57 6.34 -9.60 -10.41
N VAL A 58 6.81 -10.67 -11.04
CA VAL A 58 5.98 -11.69 -11.70
C VAL A 58 5.89 -12.90 -10.78
N GLU A 59 4.67 -13.36 -10.58
CA GLU A 59 4.40 -14.60 -9.87
C GLU A 59 3.54 -15.51 -10.74
N ASN A 60 4.09 -16.69 -11.03
CA ASN A 60 3.42 -17.74 -11.79
C ASN A 60 3.03 -18.87 -10.83
N PHE A 61 1.73 -19.14 -10.71
CA PHE A 61 1.21 -20.25 -9.92
C PHE A 61 1.01 -21.48 -10.80
N ALA A 62 0.54 -22.58 -10.21
CA ALA A 62 0.38 -23.86 -10.90
C ALA A 62 -0.46 -23.72 -12.18
N GLY A 63 0.18 -23.91 -13.34
CA GLY A 63 -0.44 -23.82 -14.66
C GLY A 63 -0.57 -22.40 -15.22
N GLY A 64 0.04 -21.41 -14.59
CA GLY A 64 0.16 -20.04 -15.07
C GLY A 64 1.52 -19.72 -15.70
N THR A 65 1.52 -18.77 -16.63
CA THR A 65 2.72 -18.25 -17.29
C THR A 65 2.57 -16.75 -17.54
N ALA A 66 3.68 -16.02 -17.51
CA ALA A 66 3.77 -14.68 -18.04
C ALA A 66 4.84 -14.67 -19.14
N THR A 67 4.51 -14.17 -20.32
CA THR A 67 5.37 -14.23 -21.51
C THR A 67 5.26 -12.94 -22.31
N VAL A 68 6.25 -12.67 -23.16
CA VAL A 68 6.19 -11.63 -24.18
C VAL A 68 5.97 -12.28 -25.54
N ASN A 69 5.30 -11.58 -26.45
CA ASN A 69 5.16 -12.03 -27.83
C ASN A 69 6.08 -11.28 -28.81
N ASN A 70 6.07 -11.74 -30.07
CA ASN A 70 6.88 -11.16 -31.15
C ASN A 70 6.54 -9.72 -31.54
N ASN A 71 5.59 -9.07 -30.85
CA ASN A 71 5.31 -7.64 -30.99
C ASN A 71 5.80 -6.82 -29.78
N GLY A 72 6.42 -7.46 -28.78
CA GLY A 72 6.81 -6.83 -27.51
C GLY A 72 5.64 -6.68 -26.52
N GLU A 73 4.51 -7.33 -26.77
CA GLU A 73 3.32 -7.24 -25.92
C GLU A 73 3.39 -8.32 -24.83
N GLY A 74 3.06 -7.96 -23.59
CA GLY A 74 3.02 -8.88 -22.47
C GLY A 74 1.74 -9.72 -22.44
N TYR A 75 1.84 -10.96 -21.99
CA TYR A 75 0.75 -11.91 -21.84
C TYR A 75 0.81 -12.58 -20.47
N ILE A 76 -0.33 -12.67 -19.80
CA ILE A 76 -0.51 -13.45 -18.57
C ILE A 76 -1.53 -14.54 -18.88
N LYS A 77 -1.13 -15.81 -18.80
CA LYS A 77 -2.00 -16.97 -19.00
C LYS A 77 -2.11 -17.75 -17.70
N GLY A 78 -3.26 -18.37 -17.48
CA GLY A 78 -3.43 -19.23 -16.31
C GLY A 78 -3.41 -18.44 -15.00
N TYR A 79 -3.14 -19.13 -13.88
CA TYR A 79 -3.03 -18.44 -12.59
C TYR A 79 -1.67 -17.76 -12.47
N SER A 80 -1.60 -16.47 -12.82
CA SER A 80 -0.39 -15.66 -12.80
C SER A 80 -0.72 -14.19 -12.57
N GLN A 81 0.26 -13.45 -12.06
CA GLN A 81 0.14 -12.02 -11.77
C GLN A 81 1.46 -11.28 -11.98
N ILE A 82 1.34 -9.98 -12.27
CA ILE A 82 2.40 -9.00 -12.28
C ILE A 82 1.96 -7.89 -11.34
N TYR A 83 2.78 -7.55 -10.36
CA TYR A 83 2.44 -6.58 -9.34
C TYR A 83 3.65 -5.73 -8.97
N ILE A 84 3.41 -4.53 -8.46
CA ILE A 84 4.51 -3.67 -8.00
C ILE A 84 5.22 -4.37 -6.85
N SER A 85 6.55 -4.46 -6.93
CA SER A 85 7.34 -5.15 -5.91
C SER A 85 7.12 -4.52 -4.54
N GLU A 86 7.14 -5.36 -3.51
CA GLU A 86 6.95 -4.95 -2.11
C GLU A 86 7.76 -3.70 -1.78
N ASN A 87 9.07 -3.74 -2.02
CA ASN A 87 9.98 -2.64 -1.66
C ASN A 87 9.56 -1.32 -2.30
N VAL A 88 9.06 -1.34 -3.54
CA VAL A 88 8.61 -0.13 -4.22
C VAL A 88 7.27 0.35 -3.66
N ALA A 89 6.33 -0.56 -3.39
CA ALA A 89 5.07 -0.21 -2.74
C ALA A 89 5.32 0.41 -1.36
N TYR A 90 6.22 -0.17 -0.55
CA TYR A 90 6.62 0.32 0.77
C TYR A 90 7.22 1.73 0.71
N GLU A 91 8.12 2.00 -0.23
CA GLU A 91 8.87 3.25 -0.26
C GLU A 91 8.15 4.38 -0.98
N TYR A 92 7.34 4.08 -2.00
CA TYR A 92 6.95 5.08 -2.99
C TYR A 92 5.45 5.22 -3.24
N LEU A 93 4.62 4.23 -2.92
CA LEU A 93 3.16 4.28 -3.13
C LEU A 93 2.39 4.71 -1.88
N THR A 94 2.94 5.66 -1.14
CA THR A 94 2.29 6.32 0.00
C THR A 94 1.70 7.68 -0.37
N GLY A 95 2.10 8.25 -1.51
CA GLY A 95 1.66 9.55 -2.02
C GLY A 95 0.94 9.47 -3.36
N GLU A 96 0.96 10.59 -4.09
CA GLU A 96 0.35 10.71 -5.42
C GLU A 96 1.03 9.78 -6.43
N TYR A 97 0.22 9.06 -7.22
CA TYR A 97 0.70 8.28 -8.35
C TYR A 97 -0.29 8.27 -9.52
N SER A 98 0.24 8.01 -10.71
CA SER A 98 -0.52 7.69 -11.91
C SER A 98 -0.05 6.35 -12.46
N PHE A 99 -0.98 5.42 -12.66
CA PHE A 99 -0.74 4.13 -13.29
C PHE A 99 -1.51 4.04 -14.61
N GLN A 100 -0.85 3.62 -15.67
CA GLN A 100 -1.44 3.43 -16.99
C GLN A 100 -1.02 2.09 -17.58
N VAL A 101 -1.95 1.44 -18.29
CA VAL A 101 -1.68 0.21 -19.03
C VAL A 101 -2.67 0.05 -20.17
N ASP A 102 -2.20 -0.41 -21.32
CA ASP A 102 -3.08 -0.95 -22.37
C ASP A 102 -3.42 -2.39 -22.00
N TYR A 103 -4.72 -2.69 -21.84
CA TYR A 103 -5.18 -3.93 -21.25
C TYR A 103 -6.32 -4.54 -22.06
N VAL A 104 -6.31 -5.87 -22.19
CA VAL A 104 -7.47 -6.66 -22.59
C VAL A 104 -7.43 -8.04 -21.95
N SER A 105 -8.58 -8.50 -21.49
CA SER A 105 -8.76 -9.89 -21.07
C SER A 105 -9.55 -10.70 -22.11
N SER A 106 -9.21 -11.98 -22.26
CA SER A 106 -9.99 -12.91 -23.10
C SER A 106 -11.31 -13.33 -22.43
N LYS A 107 -11.49 -13.05 -21.13
CA LYS A 107 -12.67 -13.43 -20.34
C LYS A 107 -13.08 -12.34 -19.35
N THR A 108 -14.33 -12.43 -18.92
CA THR A 108 -15.11 -11.33 -18.31
C THR A 108 -15.29 -11.45 -16.79
N ASP A 109 -14.49 -12.31 -16.15
CA ASP A 109 -14.40 -12.46 -14.70
C ASP A 109 -13.00 -13.00 -14.35
N ASN A 110 -12.51 -12.73 -13.15
CA ASN A 110 -11.24 -13.24 -12.62
C ASN A 110 -9.95 -12.79 -13.34
N SER A 111 -10.04 -11.82 -14.24
CA SER A 111 -8.91 -11.07 -14.79
C SER A 111 -9.14 -9.60 -14.47
N ALA A 112 -8.18 -8.96 -13.82
CA ALA A 112 -8.42 -7.63 -13.27
C ALA A 112 -7.13 -6.82 -13.12
N ILE A 113 -7.34 -5.51 -12.92
CA ILE A 113 -6.36 -4.57 -12.39
C ILE A 113 -6.75 -4.32 -10.93
N PHE A 114 -5.76 -4.36 -10.03
CA PHE A 114 -5.91 -4.04 -8.62
C PHE A 114 -5.19 -2.73 -8.28
N LEU A 115 -5.83 -1.90 -7.47
CA LEU A 115 -5.29 -0.65 -6.95
C LEU A 115 -5.48 -0.62 -5.44
N ARG A 116 -4.57 0.04 -4.72
CA ARG A 116 -4.63 0.18 -3.26
C ARG A 116 -4.92 -1.15 -2.56
N ALA A 117 -4.42 -2.25 -3.12
CA ALA A 117 -4.64 -3.61 -2.63
C ALA A 117 -3.39 -4.08 -1.89
N ILE A 118 -3.55 -5.01 -0.96
CA ILE A 118 -2.44 -5.48 -0.15
C ILE A 118 -1.62 -6.52 -0.89
N ASP A 119 -0.31 -6.55 -0.62
CA ASP A 119 0.52 -7.65 -1.06
C ASP A 119 -0.01 -9.00 -0.51
N PRO A 120 -0.08 -10.06 -1.34
CA PRO A 120 -0.27 -11.42 -0.85
C PRO A 120 0.61 -11.75 0.36
N ASN A 121 0.10 -12.60 1.26
CA ASN A 121 0.78 -13.18 2.43
C ASN A 121 0.68 -12.44 3.77
N THR A 122 0.17 -11.22 3.82
CA THR A 122 0.06 -10.44 5.07
C THR A 122 -1.22 -10.72 5.85
N TYR A 123 -2.33 -10.98 5.16
CA TYR A 123 -3.63 -11.30 5.76
C TYR A 123 -3.96 -12.78 5.63
N THR A 124 -4.20 -13.45 6.77
CA THR A 124 -4.45 -14.90 6.81
C THR A 124 -5.63 -15.23 7.74
N ILE A 125 -6.61 -15.96 7.21
CA ILE A 125 -7.73 -16.51 8.00
C ILE A 125 -7.82 -18.02 7.76
N LYS A 126 -8.11 -18.77 8.82
CA LYS A 126 -8.49 -20.18 8.70
C LYS A 126 -9.77 -20.33 7.85
N ASN A 127 -9.71 -21.12 6.78
CA ASN A 127 -10.84 -21.31 5.86
C ASN A 127 -11.39 -22.75 5.93
N PRO A 128 -12.47 -22.99 6.69
CA PRO A 128 -13.08 -24.32 6.84
C PRO A 128 -13.57 -24.95 5.53
N LYS A 129 -13.91 -24.13 4.52
CA LYS A 129 -14.49 -24.60 3.25
C LYS A 129 -13.44 -24.91 2.19
N ASN A 130 -12.24 -24.35 2.33
CA ASN A 130 -11.11 -24.68 1.48
C ASN A 130 -10.16 -25.66 2.18
N ALA A 131 -10.66 -26.88 2.45
CA ALA A 131 -9.89 -27.95 3.09
C ALA A 131 -9.28 -27.57 4.46
N ASP A 132 -9.91 -26.63 5.18
CA ASP A 132 -9.47 -26.18 6.50
C ASP A 132 -8.02 -25.66 6.51
N ILE A 133 -7.60 -24.94 5.46
CA ILE A 133 -6.26 -24.35 5.38
C ILE A 133 -6.22 -22.93 5.95
N ASP A 134 -5.02 -22.45 6.26
CA ASP A 134 -4.78 -21.03 6.50
C ASP A 134 -4.78 -20.31 5.15
N GLN A 135 -5.88 -19.62 4.85
CA GLN A 135 -6.10 -18.93 3.59
C GLN A 135 -5.41 -17.58 3.62
N LYS A 136 -4.47 -17.40 2.70
CA LYS A 136 -3.80 -16.13 2.44
C LYS A 136 -4.55 -15.36 1.37
N PHE A 137 -4.94 -14.12 1.61
CA PHE A 137 -5.77 -13.38 0.67
C PHE A 137 -4.95 -12.43 -0.21
N GLY A 138 -4.31 -12.97 -1.24
CA GLY A 138 -3.62 -12.19 -2.27
C GLY A 138 -4.58 -11.52 -3.27
N PHE A 139 -4.02 -10.78 -4.25
CA PHE A 139 -4.79 -10.07 -5.27
C PHE A 139 -5.81 -10.96 -5.99
N PHE A 140 -5.41 -12.17 -6.38
CA PHE A 140 -6.25 -13.05 -7.18
C PHE A 140 -6.84 -14.21 -6.42
N GLU A 141 -6.61 -14.30 -5.11
CA GLU A 141 -7.16 -15.38 -4.31
C GLU A 141 -8.67 -15.20 -4.09
N TRP A 142 -9.40 -16.31 -4.12
CA TRP A 142 -10.84 -16.29 -3.84
C TRP A 142 -11.08 -16.02 -2.37
N ASP A 143 -12.01 -15.14 -2.04
CA ASP A 143 -12.29 -14.81 -0.65
C ASP A 143 -13.14 -15.87 0.09
N TRP A 144 -13.77 -16.81 -0.64
CA TRP A 144 -14.63 -17.87 -0.10
C TRP A 144 -15.76 -17.36 0.83
N TYR A 145 -16.20 -16.11 0.66
CA TYR A 145 -17.15 -15.46 1.57
C TYR A 145 -18.49 -16.19 1.68
N ALA A 146 -19.21 -16.28 0.56
CA ALA A 146 -20.52 -16.93 0.47
C ALA A 146 -20.42 -18.43 0.72
N GLU A 147 -19.31 -19.06 0.33
CA GLU A 147 -19.06 -20.48 0.58
C GLU A 147 -18.96 -20.80 2.08
N ASN A 148 -18.47 -19.83 2.87
CA ASN A 148 -18.44 -19.88 4.32
C ASN A 148 -19.72 -19.33 4.98
N GLY A 149 -20.80 -19.14 4.21
CA GLY A 149 -22.11 -18.75 4.73
C GLY A 149 -22.31 -17.24 4.89
N GLY A 150 -21.50 -16.41 4.23
CA GLY A 150 -21.75 -14.97 4.13
C GLY A 150 -23.01 -14.69 3.31
N GLU A 151 -23.83 -13.74 3.78
CA GLU A 151 -25.15 -13.44 3.18
C GLU A 151 -25.28 -11.98 2.70
N HIS A 152 -24.38 -11.10 3.14
CA HIS A 152 -24.51 -9.64 2.99
C HIS A 152 -23.47 -9.04 2.05
N GLY A 153 -22.97 -9.86 1.13
CA GLY A 153 -21.97 -9.49 0.14
C GLY A 153 -21.79 -10.62 -0.87
N THR A 154 -20.82 -10.46 -1.75
CA THR A 154 -20.51 -11.48 -2.76
C THR A 154 -19.08 -11.98 -2.62
N SER A 155 -18.88 -13.27 -2.91
CA SER A 155 -17.53 -13.80 -3.04
C SER A 155 -16.86 -13.26 -4.30
N GLY A 156 -15.56 -13.03 -4.20
CA GLY A 156 -14.76 -12.54 -5.31
C GLY A 156 -13.27 -12.73 -5.10
N THR A 157 -12.50 -12.46 -6.14
CA THR A 157 -11.03 -12.38 -6.02
C THR A 157 -10.58 -11.11 -5.29
N GLY A 158 -9.51 -11.24 -4.51
CA GLY A 158 -8.82 -10.16 -3.80
C GLY A 158 -9.18 -10.07 -2.33
N GLY A 159 -8.18 -9.85 -1.47
CA GLY A 159 -8.35 -9.65 -0.02
C GLY A 159 -8.64 -8.22 0.42
N SER A 160 -8.20 -7.23 -0.37
CA SER A 160 -8.37 -5.81 -0.08
C SER A 160 -8.29 -4.96 -1.35
N GLY A 161 -8.53 -3.66 -1.21
CA GLY A 161 -8.36 -2.67 -2.25
C GLY A 161 -9.51 -2.60 -3.25
N ILE A 162 -9.16 -2.11 -4.43
CA ILE A 162 -10.08 -1.83 -5.52
C ILE A 162 -9.70 -2.74 -6.69
N LYS A 163 -10.69 -3.46 -7.22
CA LYS A 163 -10.56 -4.36 -8.36
C LYS A 163 -11.36 -3.80 -9.54
N ILE A 164 -10.69 -3.64 -10.67
CA ILE A 164 -11.28 -3.19 -11.92
C ILE A 164 -11.23 -4.33 -12.92
N TYR A 165 -12.40 -4.73 -13.43
CA TYR A 165 -12.51 -5.81 -14.42
C TYR A 165 -13.63 -5.54 -15.42
N GLU A 166 -13.57 -6.21 -16.56
CA GLU A 166 -14.57 -6.09 -17.61
C GLU A 166 -15.58 -7.24 -17.51
N THR A 167 -16.86 -6.97 -17.68
CA THR A 167 -17.82 -8.00 -18.09
C THR A 167 -17.93 -8.05 -19.62
N SER A 168 -18.87 -8.81 -20.18
CA SER A 168 -19.15 -8.79 -21.62
C SER A 168 -19.76 -7.48 -22.12
N THR A 169 -20.25 -6.63 -21.21
CA THR A 169 -20.98 -5.40 -21.57
C THR A 169 -20.65 -4.19 -20.68
N LYS A 170 -19.85 -4.37 -19.62
CA LYS A 170 -19.62 -3.37 -18.57
C LYS A 170 -18.17 -3.32 -18.12
N ILE A 171 -17.80 -2.22 -17.49
CA ILE A 171 -16.65 -2.14 -16.59
C ILE A 171 -17.18 -2.19 -15.16
N CYS A 172 -16.60 -3.05 -14.34
CA CYS A 172 -16.95 -3.21 -12.94
C CYS A 172 -15.86 -2.57 -12.07
N ILE A 173 -16.30 -1.74 -11.11
CA ILE A 173 -15.47 -1.26 -10.01
C ILE A 173 -15.92 -2.02 -8.76
N CYS A 174 -15.07 -2.92 -8.28
CA CYS A 174 -15.30 -3.71 -7.09
C CYS A 174 -14.42 -3.19 -5.95
N ILE A 175 -15.01 -2.88 -4.80
CA ILE A 175 -14.28 -2.53 -3.59
C ILE A 175 -14.43 -3.70 -2.62
N LYS A 176 -13.31 -4.15 -2.05
CA LYS A 176 -13.32 -5.17 -0.99
C LYS A 176 -13.85 -4.55 0.29
N THR A 177 -14.70 -5.26 1.00
CA THR A 177 -15.36 -4.80 2.23
C THR A 177 -15.20 -5.82 3.35
N TYR A 178 -15.41 -5.36 4.58
CA TYR A 178 -15.52 -6.21 5.77
C TYR A 178 -16.98 -6.32 6.20
N VAL A 179 -17.45 -7.54 6.44
CA VAL A 179 -18.76 -7.81 7.02
C VAL A 179 -18.61 -8.88 8.10
N ASP A 180 -19.33 -8.78 9.21
CA ASP A 180 -19.22 -9.72 10.32
C ASP A 180 -20.01 -11.03 10.06
N ASP A 181 -19.72 -11.69 8.93
CA ASP A 181 -20.21 -13.00 8.52
C ASP A 181 -19.27 -13.63 7.46
N GLY A 182 -19.52 -14.90 7.07
CA GLY A 182 -18.67 -15.62 6.12
C GLY A 182 -17.21 -15.74 6.61
N LEU A 183 -16.24 -15.32 5.77
CA LEU A 183 -14.82 -15.12 6.14
C LEU A 183 -14.46 -13.64 6.37
N ASN A 184 -15.45 -12.80 6.60
CA ASN A 184 -15.30 -11.37 6.84
C ASN A 184 -14.67 -10.51 5.75
N ILE A 185 -14.39 -11.08 4.58
CA ILE A 185 -14.00 -10.34 3.38
C ILE A 185 -15.04 -10.63 2.32
N CYS A 186 -15.65 -9.60 1.74
CA CYS A 186 -16.51 -9.77 0.58
C CYS A 186 -16.32 -8.62 -0.41
N SER A 187 -17.09 -8.63 -1.49
CA SER A 187 -17.03 -7.66 -2.57
C SER A 187 -18.35 -6.91 -2.74
N GLU A 188 -18.23 -5.58 -2.82
CA GLU A 188 -19.28 -4.69 -3.32
C GLU A 188 -18.87 -4.13 -4.69
N THR A 189 -19.79 -4.14 -5.66
CA THR A 189 -19.48 -3.82 -7.06
C THR A 189 -20.50 -2.87 -7.67
N VAL A 190 -20.01 -1.87 -8.38
CA VAL A 190 -20.80 -1.02 -9.27
C VAL A 190 -20.39 -1.22 -10.73
N GLU A 191 -21.37 -1.21 -11.63
CA GLU A 191 -21.18 -1.45 -13.06
C GLU A 191 -21.39 -0.19 -13.90
N PHE A 192 -20.40 0.13 -14.72
CA PHE A 192 -20.46 1.20 -15.71
C PHE A 192 -20.63 0.63 -17.11
N LYS A 193 -21.41 1.31 -17.95
CA LYS A 193 -21.39 1.02 -19.39
C LYS A 193 -20.00 1.33 -19.93
N TYR A 194 -19.62 0.65 -21.01
CA TYR A 194 -18.38 1.00 -21.71
C TYR A 194 -18.38 2.48 -22.12
N PRO A 195 -17.31 3.23 -21.81
CA PRO A 195 -17.20 4.63 -22.19
C PRO A 195 -17.04 4.77 -23.71
N GLN A 196 -17.22 6.00 -24.20
CA GLN A 196 -17.05 6.30 -25.62
C GLN A 196 -15.65 5.87 -26.11
N GLY A 197 -15.61 5.19 -27.26
CA GLY A 197 -14.36 4.74 -27.86
C GLY A 197 -13.78 3.45 -27.27
N PHE A 198 -14.43 2.84 -26.27
CA PHE A 198 -14.08 1.52 -25.79
C PHE A 198 -14.23 0.45 -26.89
N LYS A 199 -13.27 -0.46 -26.98
CA LYS A 199 -13.23 -1.54 -27.95
C LYS A 199 -13.27 -2.88 -27.22
N ALA A 200 -14.45 -3.50 -27.17
CA ALA A 200 -14.61 -4.79 -26.51
C ALA A 200 -13.67 -5.85 -27.11
N ARG A 201 -12.99 -6.62 -26.25
CA ARG A 201 -12.03 -7.67 -26.61
C ARG A 201 -10.84 -7.18 -27.42
N GLN A 202 -10.53 -5.89 -27.34
CA GLN A 202 -9.29 -5.30 -27.85
C GLN A 202 -8.63 -4.52 -26.73
N MET A 203 -7.36 -4.18 -26.89
CA MET A 203 -6.66 -3.34 -25.92
C MET A 203 -7.32 -1.98 -25.82
N ASN A 204 -7.57 -1.57 -24.58
CA ASN A 204 -7.98 -0.23 -24.22
C ASN A 204 -6.97 0.30 -23.20
N THR A 205 -6.71 1.61 -23.24
CA THR A 205 -5.81 2.27 -22.30
C THR A 205 -6.55 2.56 -21.02
N TYR A 206 -6.19 1.88 -19.94
CA TYR A 206 -6.66 2.18 -18.59
C TYR A 206 -5.69 3.14 -17.93
N LYS A 207 -6.20 4.20 -17.32
CA LYS A 207 -5.40 5.14 -16.53
C LYS A 207 -6.08 5.42 -15.20
N PHE A 208 -5.28 5.36 -14.16
CA PHE A 208 -5.66 5.61 -12.78
C PHE A 208 -4.77 6.70 -12.23
N THR A 209 -5.34 7.71 -11.60
CA THR A 209 -4.58 8.78 -10.96
C THR A 209 -5.07 8.93 -9.53
N ASP A 210 -4.21 8.60 -8.60
CA ASP A 210 -4.44 8.63 -7.17
C ASP A 210 -3.72 9.86 -6.60
N ASP A 211 -4.46 10.76 -5.96
CA ASP A 211 -3.91 12.01 -5.42
C ASP A 211 -3.14 11.83 -4.09
N GLY A 212 -3.09 10.61 -3.56
CA GLY A 212 -2.45 10.31 -2.28
C GLY A 212 -3.23 10.76 -1.05
N VAL A 213 -4.34 11.49 -1.20
CA VAL A 213 -5.08 12.14 -0.11
C VAL A 213 -6.56 11.81 -0.07
N GLY A 214 -7.04 10.92 -0.95
CA GLY A 214 -8.38 10.36 -0.85
C GLY A 214 -9.16 10.29 -2.15
N ASN A 215 -8.55 10.52 -3.32
CA ASN A 215 -9.26 10.44 -4.60
C ASN A 215 -8.46 9.67 -5.65
N ILE A 216 -9.14 8.74 -6.32
CA ILE A 216 -8.64 8.05 -7.51
C ILE A 216 -9.55 8.39 -8.69
N ALA A 217 -8.99 9.01 -9.73
CA ALA A 217 -9.66 9.17 -11.01
C ALA A 217 -9.42 7.95 -11.90
N VAL A 218 -10.48 7.40 -12.49
CA VAL A 218 -10.43 6.25 -13.40
C VAL A 218 -10.83 6.68 -14.80
N MET A 219 -9.94 6.48 -15.77
CA MET A 219 -10.16 6.79 -17.18
C MET A 219 -9.91 5.57 -18.06
N ILE A 220 -10.67 5.45 -19.15
CA ILE A 220 -10.43 4.45 -20.19
C ILE A 220 -10.43 5.16 -21.55
N ASN A 221 -9.39 4.94 -22.35
CA ASN A 221 -9.14 5.62 -23.62
C ASN A 221 -9.23 7.15 -23.52
N GLY A 222 -8.79 7.72 -22.39
CA GLY A 222 -8.85 9.15 -22.10
C GLY A 222 -10.25 9.68 -21.73
N VAL A 223 -11.26 8.82 -21.62
CA VAL A 223 -12.62 9.18 -21.19
C VAL A 223 -12.79 8.82 -19.72
N ALA A 224 -13.29 9.77 -18.92
CA ALA A 224 -13.59 9.53 -17.51
C ALA A 224 -14.66 8.45 -17.35
N LEU A 225 -14.38 7.46 -16.49
CA LEU A 225 -15.31 6.40 -16.12
C LEU A 225 -15.95 6.66 -14.76
N CYS A 226 -15.13 6.97 -13.76
CA CYS A 226 -15.57 7.25 -12.40
C CYS A 226 -14.46 7.93 -11.58
N THR A 227 -14.85 8.46 -10.43
CA THR A 227 -13.94 8.84 -9.35
C THR A 227 -14.23 8.00 -8.12
N ILE A 228 -13.19 7.57 -7.42
CA ILE A 228 -13.30 6.82 -6.16
C ILE A 228 -12.74 7.70 -5.06
N GLU A 229 -13.61 8.21 -4.20
CA GLU A 229 -13.23 8.90 -2.99
C GLU A 229 -13.03 7.86 -1.88
N TYR A 230 -11.98 7.99 -1.08
CA TYR A 230 -11.71 7.12 0.06
C TYR A 230 -11.12 7.92 1.22
N GLY A 231 -11.32 7.45 2.44
CA GLY A 231 -10.77 8.14 3.60
C GLY A 231 -11.32 7.70 4.94
N GLY A 232 -11.36 8.65 5.87
CA GLY A 232 -11.51 8.40 7.29
C GLY A 232 -10.16 8.14 7.97
N GLU A 233 -10.19 7.97 9.29
CA GLU A 233 -9.01 7.51 10.03
C GLU A 233 -8.72 6.06 9.65
N ALA A 234 -7.48 5.80 9.21
CA ALA A 234 -7.05 4.45 8.87
C ALA A 234 -7.09 3.57 10.12
N ALA A 235 -7.77 2.43 10.03
CA ALA A 235 -7.96 1.55 11.17
C ALA A 235 -8.01 0.07 10.76
N ALA A 236 -7.56 -0.79 11.66
CA ALA A 236 -7.65 -2.23 11.49
C ALA A 236 -9.09 -2.75 11.64
N TYR A 237 -9.33 -3.94 11.12
CA TYR A 237 -10.51 -4.74 11.45
C TYR A 237 -10.18 -5.76 12.55
N PRO A 238 -11.18 -6.30 13.27
CA PRO A 238 -10.95 -7.15 14.44
C PRO A 238 -10.22 -8.48 14.16
N ASP A 239 -10.28 -8.99 12.92
CA ASP A 239 -9.88 -10.36 12.57
C ASP A 239 -8.94 -10.42 11.36
N GLY A 240 -8.04 -11.43 11.35
CA GLY A 240 -7.28 -11.92 10.20
C GLY A 240 -5.94 -11.22 9.89
N ASP A 241 -5.62 -10.15 10.62
CA ASP A 241 -4.31 -9.54 10.59
C ASP A 241 -3.35 -10.19 11.60
N ASP A 242 -2.05 -10.12 11.33
CA ASP A 242 -1.04 -10.35 12.36
C ASP A 242 -1.31 -9.39 13.54
N LYS A 243 -1.57 -9.94 14.73
CA LYS A 243 -1.88 -9.16 15.93
C LYS A 243 -0.75 -8.22 16.32
N ASP A 244 0.48 -8.54 15.92
CA ASP A 244 1.67 -7.75 16.20
C ASP A 244 1.93 -6.68 15.13
N CYS A 245 1.29 -6.77 13.96
CA CYS A 245 1.39 -5.79 12.87
C CYS A 245 0.06 -5.70 12.09
N PRO A 246 -0.98 -5.06 12.67
CA PRO A 246 -2.29 -5.02 12.05
C PRO A 246 -2.31 -4.11 10.81
N MET A 247 -2.97 -4.55 9.75
CA MET A 247 -3.10 -3.76 8.54
C MET A 247 -4.16 -2.67 8.73
N LEU A 248 -3.86 -1.49 8.19
CA LEU A 248 -4.74 -0.33 8.30
C LEU A 248 -5.47 -0.08 6.98
N TYR A 249 -6.78 0.13 7.10
CA TYR A 249 -7.64 0.36 5.97
C TYR A 249 -8.41 1.68 6.10
N TYR A 250 -8.59 2.37 4.98
CA TYR A 250 -9.63 3.38 4.83
C TYR A 250 -10.97 2.66 4.70
N LYS A 251 -11.87 2.95 5.65
CA LYS A 251 -13.18 2.28 5.75
C LYS A 251 -14.26 3.00 4.99
N GLN A 252 -14.07 4.30 4.73
CA GLN A 252 -15.01 5.08 3.94
C GLN A 252 -14.58 5.04 2.48
N ALA A 253 -15.52 4.73 1.59
CA ALA A 253 -15.33 4.85 0.15
C ALA A 253 -16.61 5.32 -0.54
N THR A 254 -16.49 6.14 -1.57
CA THR A 254 -17.61 6.52 -2.44
C THR A 254 -17.16 6.49 -3.89
N VAL A 255 -17.87 5.72 -4.72
CA VAL A 255 -17.68 5.74 -6.17
C VAL A 255 -18.68 6.72 -6.77
N LYS A 256 -18.17 7.66 -7.56
CA LYS A 256 -18.93 8.66 -8.28
C LYS A 256 -18.87 8.41 -9.78
N ASP A 257 -20.00 8.58 -10.47
CA ASP A 257 -20.04 8.56 -11.93
C ASP A 257 -19.31 9.79 -12.53
N PRO A 258 -19.14 9.88 -13.87
CA PRO A 258 -18.47 11.01 -14.51
C PRO A 258 -19.16 12.36 -14.29
N ASP A 259 -20.45 12.37 -13.93
CA ASP A 259 -21.22 13.58 -13.64
C ASP A 259 -21.08 14.01 -12.15
N GLY A 260 -20.38 13.21 -11.35
CA GLY A 260 -20.12 13.44 -9.92
C GLY A 260 -21.18 12.89 -8.98
N ASN A 261 -22.16 12.11 -9.47
CA ASN A 261 -23.17 11.51 -8.62
C ASN A 261 -22.62 10.27 -7.93
N ALA A 262 -22.86 10.14 -6.62
CA ALA A 262 -22.51 8.94 -5.88
C ALA A 262 -23.38 7.76 -6.37
N VAL A 263 -22.71 6.68 -6.80
CA VAL A 263 -23.34 5.43 -7.26
C VAL A 263 -23.08 4.25 -6.33
N MET A 264 -22.11 4.37 -5.43
CA MET A 264 -21.85 3.42 -4.33
C MET A 264 -21.18 4.18 -3.18
N THR A 265 -21.62 3.94 -1.95
CA THR A 265 -21.00 4.49 -0.73
C THR A 265 -20.88 3.38 0.31
N LEU A 266 -19.72 3.28 0.93
CA LEU A 266 -19.34 2.23 1.87
C LEU A 266 -18.73 2.88 3.12
N ASP A 267 -19.00 2.30 4.29
CA ASP A 267 -18.40 2.63 5.58
C ASP A 267 -17.58 1.46 6.18
N ASN A 268 -17.46 0.38 5.43
CA ASN A 268 -16.77 -0.86 5.76
C ASN A 268 -15.76 -1.30 4.68
N ALA A 269 -15.24 -0.36 3.90
CA ALA A 269 -14.24 -0.64 2.87
C ALA A 269 -12.94 -1.19 3.47
N ARG A 270 -12.22 -1.97 2.66
CA ARG A 270 -10.88 -2.50 2.95
C ARG A 270 -9.87 -1.89 1.96
N ILE A 271 -9.84 -0.57 1.79
CA ILE A 271 -8.84 0.10 0.92
C ILE A 271 -7.55 0.27 1.73
N CYS A 272 -6.42 -0.26 1.26
CA CYS A 272 -5.16 -0.21 2.02
C CYS A 272 -4.70 1.24 2.21
N ALA A 273 -4.51 1.62 3.49
CA ALA A 273 -4.00 2.95 3.84
C ALA A 273 -2.47 3.01 3.72
N GLU A 274 -1.81 1.92 4.11
CA GLU A 274 -0.37 1.74 4.02
C GLU A 274 -0.06 0.52 3.14
N TYR A 275 1.15 0.45 2.61
CA TYR A 275 1.65 -0.70 1.85
C TYR A 275 0.77 -1.06 0.64
N SER A 276 0.29 -0.01 -0.02
CA SER A 276 -0.69 -0.13 -1.09
C SER A 276 -0.01 -0.59 -2.38
N GLY A 277 -0.49 -1.68 -2.95
CA GLY A 277 0.03 -2.29 -4.16
C GLY A 277 -0.88 -2.09 -5.39
N ILE A 278 -0.27 -2.28 -6.56
CA ILE A 278 -0.94 -2.34 -7.86
C ILE A 278 -0.60 -3.69 -8.49
N ALA A 279 -1.60 -4.36 -9.07
CA ALA A 279 -1.40 -5.63 -9.74
C ALA A 279 -2.26 -5.77 -11.00
N ILE A 280 -1.77 -6.56 -11.95
CA ILE A 280 -2.51 -7.10 -13.09
C ILE A 280 -2.36 -8.61 -13.05
N GLY A 281 -3.43 -9.34 -13.28
CA GLY A 281 -3.33 -10.78 -13.22
C GLY A 281 -4.65 -11.48 -13.41
N ASN A 282 -4.58 -12.80 -13.25
CA ASN A 282 -5.58 -13.72 -13.70
C ASN A 282 -5.68 -14.88 -12.71
N ARG A 283 -6.92 -15.29 -12.40
CA ARG A 283 -7.24 -16.61 -11.83
C ARG A 283 -8.06 -17.45 -12.82
N GLY A 284 -7.41 -18.41 -13.48
CA GLY A 284 -8.07 -19.39 -14.35
C GLY A 284 -7.16 -19.93 -15.46
N THR A 285 -7.08 -21.26 -15.59
CA THR A 285 -6.19 -21.97 -16.52
C THR A 285 -6.51 -21.74 -18.01
N ASP A 286 -7.73 -21.32 -18.34
CA ASP A 286 -8.21 -21.04 -19.70
C ASP A 286 -8.28 -19.54 -20.02
N LYS A 287 -7.81 -18.68 -19.11
CA LYS A 287 -7.87 -17.22 -19.25
C LYS A 287 -6.52 -16.66 -19.68
N THR A 288 -6.58 -15.54 -20.40
CA THR A 288 -5.40 -14.81 -20.85
C THR A 288 -5.64 -13.31 -20.76
N ILE A 289 -4.67 -12.59 -20.23
CA ILE A 289 -4.56 -11.15 -20.32
C ILE A 289 -3.48 -10.84 -21.32
N LYS A 290 -3.72 -9.81 -22.13
CA LYS A 290 -2.71 -9.18 -22.95
C LYS A 290 -2.57 -7.74 -22.47
N PHE A 291 -1.34 -7.28 -22.29
CA PHE A 291 -1.07 -5.94 -21.81
C PHE A 291 0.16 -5.34 -22.50
N ASP A 292 0.22 -4.01 -22.55
CA ASP A 292 1.33 -3.25 -23.11
C ASP A 292 1.33 -1.82 -22.52
N ASN A 293 2.37 -1.03 -22.82
CA ASN A 293 2.48 0.38 -22.44
C ASN A 293 2.23 0.63 -20.95
N LEU A 294 2.84 -0.21 -20.11
CA LEU A 294 2.76 -0.07 -18.66
C LEU A 294 3.60 1.14 -18.23
N VAL A 295 2.94 2.12 -17.62
CA VAL A 295 3.58 3.33 -17.10
C VAL A 295 3.15 3.57 -15.66
N LEU A 296 4.12 3.77 -14.78
CA LEU A 296 3.91 4.21 -13.40
C LEU A 296 4.66 5.52 -13.17
N THR A 297 3.94 6.58 -12.85
CA THR A 297 4.50 7.84 -12.38
C THR A 297 4.12 8.01 -10.91
N TYR A 298 5.08 8.39 -10.06
CA TYR A 298 4.82 8.61 -8.64
C TYR A 298 5.67 9.76 -8.10
N SER A 299 5.18 10.35 -7.01
CA SER A 299 5.85 11.44 -6.32
C SER A 299 6.09 11.11 -4.85
N PHE A 300 7.30 11.42 -4.38
CA PHE A 300 7.66 11.25 -2.96
C PHE A 300 8.43 12.46 -2.45
N ASN A 301 8.30 12.73 -1.16
CA ASN A 301 8.94 13.85 -0.49
C ASN A 301 10.27 13.39 0.11
N LYS A 302 11.37 13.99 -0.35
CA LYS A 302 12.72 13.73 0.17
C LYS A 302 13.15 14.88 1.08
N PRO A 303 13.71 14.60 2.28
CA PRO A 303 14.30 15.64 3.12
C PRO A 303 15.43 16.35 2.37
N ILE A 304 15.38 17.69 2.32
CA ILE A 304 16.48 18.49 1.82
C ILE A 304 17.61 18.42 2.86
N ALA A 305 18.77 17.94 2.43
CA ALA A 305 19.95 17.90 3.30
C ALA A 305 20.27 19.31 3.78
N THR A 306 20.10 19.57 5.08
CA THR A 306 20.53 20.85 5.66
C THR A 306 22.07 20.86 5.64
N PRO A 307 22.72 21.89 5.07
CA PRO A 307 24.18 21.97 5.12
C PRO A 307 24.63 21.95 6.58
N THR A 308 25.41 20.95 6.95
CA THR A 308 25.97 20.86 8.30
C THR A 308 26.90 22.06 8.47
N LEU A 309 26.54 23.02 9.33
CA LEU A 309 27.48 24.05 9.76
C LEU A 309 28.67 23.31 10.38
N ARG A 310 29.83 23.36 9.72
CA ARG A 310 31.07 22.86 10.34
C ARG A 310 31.23 23.59 11.66
N PRO A 311 31.45 22.90 12.78
CA PRO A 311 31.79 23.56 14.03
C PRO A 311 33.01 24.44 13.77
N THR A 312 32.89 25.75 13.97
CA THR A 312 34.05 26.64 14.03
C THR A 312 34.95 26.07 15.13
N ALA A 313 36.16 25.65 14.77
CA ALA A 313 37.10 25.08 15.71
C ALA A 313 37.28 26.04 16.90
N ILE A 314 36.92 25.59 18.09
CA ILE A 314 37.26 26.30 19.32
C ILE A 314 38.79 26.20 19.47
N PRO A 315 39.53 27.31 19.66
CA PRO A 315 40.96 27.26 19.91
C PRO A 315 41.28 26.31 21.08
N ILE A 316 42.22 25.39 20.87
CA ILE A 316 42.56 24.25 21.74
C ILE A 316 43.17 24.66 23.11
N ASP A 317 43.30 25.95 23.41
CA ASP A 317 44.10 26.42 24.55
C ASP A 317 43.39 26.39 25.92
N LYS A 318 42.20 25.78 26.05
CA LYS A 318 41.48 25.71 27.33
C LYS A 318 40.70 24.42 27.60
N LEU A 319 41.27 23.24 27.32
CA LEU A 319 40.78 22.01 27.98
C LEU A 319 41.71 21.62 29.15
N PRO A 320 41.18 21.49 30.38
CA PRO A 320 41.93 20.89 31.49
C PRO A 320 42.07 19.38 31.26
N THR A 321 43.29 18.89 31.36
CA THR A 321 43.69 17.48 31.22
C THR A 321 42.93 16.61 32.22
N ARG A 322 42.19 15.60 31.75
CA ARG A 322 41.69 14.50 32.58
C ARG A 322 42.45 13.22 32.24
N GLU A 323 42.91 12.55 33.29
CA GLU A 323 43.61 11.26 33.27
C GLU A 323 42.73 10.12 32.72
N PRO A 324 43.34 9.08 32.10
CA PRO A 324 42.62 7.98 31.50
C PRO A 324 42.08 7.03 32.57
N THR A 325 40.77 6.77 32.57
CA THR A 325 40.17 5.66 33.33
C THR A 325 39.76 4.55 32.37
N GLN A 326 40.09 3.33 32.79
CA GLN A 326 40.09 2.06 32.06
C GLN A 326 38.72 1.63 31.52
N ALA A 327 38.78 0.91 30.38
CA ALA A 327 37.67 0.21 29.77
C ALA A 327 37.42 -1.15 30.45
N PRO A 328 36.14 -1.53 30.59
CA PRO A 328 35.74 -2.93 30.40
C PRO A 328 34.48 -2.98 29.53
N GLU A 329 34.09 -4.06 28.86
CA GLU A 329 34.73 -5.28 28.40
C GLU A 329 33.74 -5.81 27.34
N ASN A 330 34.28 -6.43 26.30
CA ASN A 330 33.52 -6.99 25.20
C ASN A 330 32.70 -8.21 25.68
N ARG A 331 31.41 -8.27 25.36
CA ARG A 331 30.65 -9.54 25.43
C ARG A 331 29.87 -9.73 24.14
N GLN A 332 30.30 -10.74 23.40
CA GLN A 332 29.69 -11.26 22.17
C GLN A 332 28.32 -11.88 22.44
N THR A 333 27.40 -11.53 21.54
CA THR A 333 26.36 -12.33 20.86
C THR A 333 25.91 -13.68 21.45
N GLU A 334 24.59 -13.85 21.55
CA GLU A 334 23.88 -15.03 21.04
C GLU A 334 22.50 -14.62 20.47
N ASP A 335 22.13 -15.34 19.41
CA ASP A 335 21.11 -15.09 18.38
C ASP A 335 19.64 -15.16 18.81
N GLY A 336 18.78 -14.51 18.01
CA GLY A 336 17.45 -15.00 17.69
C GLY A 336 16.34 -13.94 17.64
N GLY A 337 16.09 -13.35 16.46
CA GLY A 337 14.80 -12.69 16.17
C GLY A 337 14.90 -11.38 15.37
N CYS A 338 14.17 -11.37 14.24
CA CYS A 338 13.89 -10.24 13.35
C CYS A 338 15.10 -9.70 12.54
N ARG A 339 15.09 -9.96 11.22
CA ARG A 339 15.89 -9.19 10.27
C ARG A 339 15.28 -7.80 10.19
N SER A 340 15.77 -6.90 11.03
CA SER A 340 15.50 -5.47 10.90
C SER A 340 16.09 -4.99 9.58
N ALA A 341 15.23 -4.66 8.62
CA ALA A 341 15.58 -3.69 7.59
C ALA A 341 15.78 -2.35 8.30
N SER A 342 17.05 -1.99 8.50
CA SER A 342 17.47 -0.67 8.92
C SER A 342 17.11 0.34 7.82
N GLY A 343 16.02 1.07 8.02
CA GLY A 343 15.58 2.17 7.17
C GLY A 343 14.62 3.05 7.96
N ILE A 344 15.08 4.25 8.31
CA ILE A 344 14.48 5.21 9.24
C ILE A 344 13.00 5.49 8.91
N ALA A 345 12.08 5.05 9.78
CA ALA A 345 10.75 5.65 9.94
C ALA A 345 10.56 5.96 11.43
N GLN A 346 10.62 7.25 11.79
CA GLN A 346 10.32 7.70 13.14
C GLN A 346 8.82 7.62 13.39
N ILE A 347 8.38 6.59 14.12
CA ILE A 347 7.03 6.55 14.70
C ILE A 347 7.03 7.44 15.95
N MET A 348 6.38 8.60 15.86
CA MET A 348 6.06 9.45 17.01
C MET A 348 4.83 8.87 17.74
N LEU A 349 5.08 8.07 18.76
CA LEU A 349 4.04 7.53 19.64
C LEU A 349 3.81 8.51 20.80
N ILE A 350 2.75 9.33 20.70
CA ILE A 350 2.30 10.19 21.81
C ILE A 350 1.54 9.32 22.82
N LEU A 351 2.25 8.75 23.79
CA LEU A 351 1.67 8.10 24.96
C LEU A 351 1.30 9.18 26.00
N GLY A 352 0.01 9.53 26.04
CA GLY A 352 -0.56 10.37 27.08
C GLY A 352 -0.57 9.65 28.44
N ALA A 353 0.42 9.95 29.27
CA ALA A 353 0.47 9.48 30.65
C ALA A 353 -0.65 10.12 31.50
N THR A 354 -1.73 9.38 31.76
CA THR A 354 -2.74 9.77 32.75
C THR A 354 -2.25 9.36 34.15
N LEU A 355 -1.70 10.31 34.91
CA LEU A 355 -1.32 10.12 36.30
C LEU A 355 -2.57 10.12 37.20
N ILE A 356 -3.02 8.92 37.59
CA ILE A 356 -4.03 8.72 38.64
C ILE A 356 -3.37 9.02 40.00
N ILE A 357 -3.66 10.18 40.59
CA ILE A 357 -3.36 10.44 42.00
C ILE A 357 -4.52 9.91 42.85
N ARG A 358 -4.33 8.73 43.43
CA ARG A 358 -5.12 8.25 44.58
C ARG A 358 -4.87 9.17 45.78
N LYS A 359 -5.85 9.99 46.16
CA LYS A 359 -5.90 10.59 47.50
C LYS A 359 -6.38 9.53 48.50
N LYS A 360 -5.46 9.05 49.34
CA LYS A 360 -5.82 8.44 50.63
C LYS A 360 -6.52 9.48 51.50
N LYS A 361 -7.67 9.12 52.06
CA LYS A 361 -8.03 9.52 53.42
C LYS A 361 -7.78 8.32 54.31
#